data_AF-A0A1G8HYQ4-F1
#
_entry.id   AF-A0A1G8HYQ4-F1
#
_cell.length_a   1.000
_cell.length_b   1.000
_cell.length_c   1.000
_cell.angle_alpha   90.00
_cell.angle_beta   90.00
_cell.angle_gamma   90.00
#
_symmetry.space_group_name_H-M   'P 1'
#
loop_
_entity.id
_entity.type
_entity.pdbx_description
1 polymer ?
#
loop_
_entity_poly.entity_id
_entity_poly.type
_entity_poly.pdbx_seq_one_letter_code
_entity_poly.pdbx_strand_id
1 'polypeptide(L)'
;MKLKSLVAAALLIAPVGANATPLHLEYSVEAQGAGYAYNFLLTADNNDGSLNLGDTFDWFIIGDANSTASPFSEGATFFTSVPSGWLATSSGGAHNGPTLGFGANVTEPGWAPSVGESISFSGFSTTYLGEGSLLWSNLVGTGTKANFVAASLAAVPVPAALPLLITCFGGLGFIARRKRKAA
;
A
#
# COMPACT_ATOMS: atom_id res chain seq x y z
N MET A 1 -1.94 -46.17 -18.83
CA MET A 1 -1.45 -44.77 -18.77
C MET A 1 -2.37 -44.02 -17.81
N LYS A 2 -1.94 -43.74 -16.57
CA LYS A 2 -2.80 -43.20 -15.50
C LYS A 2 -2.69 -41.67 -15.45
N LEU A 3 -3.83 -41.00 -15.51
CA LEU A 3 -4.00 -39.54 -15.48
C LEU A 3 -3.59 -39.00 -14.10
N LYS A 4 -2.61 -38.09 -14.05
CA LYS A 4 -2.19 -37.43 -12.81
C LYS A 4 -3.17 -36.30 -12.51
N SER A 5 -3.90 -36.44 -11.40
CA SER A 5 -4.82 -35.44 -10.85
C SER A 5 -4.04 -34.21 -10.38
N LEU A 6 -4.41 -33.03 -10.88
CA LEU A 6 -3.95 -31.74 -10.38
C LEU A 6 -4.75 -31.41 -9.13
N VAL A 7 -4.06 -31.42 -7.97
CA VAL A 7 -4.61 -30.90 -6.72
C VAL A 7 -4.57 -29.37 -6.81
N ALA A 8 -5.74 -28.75 -6.90
CA ALA A 8 -5.88 -27.32 -6.73
C ALA A 8 -5.71 -26.98 -5.24
N ALA A 9 -4.62 -26.28 -4.90
CA ALA A 9 -4.43 -25.71 -3.59
C ALA A 9 -5.39 -24.52 -3.45
N ALA A 10 -6.46 -24.69 -2.65
CA ALA A 10 -7.31 -23.58 -2.25
C ALA A 10 -6.53 -22.70 -1.25
N LEU A 11 -6.12 -21.52 -1.70
CA LEU A 11 -5.52 -20.50 -0.86
C LEU A 11 -6.61 -19.96 0.07
N LEU A 12 -6.59 -20.40 1.33
CA LEU A 12 -7.41 -19.84 2.40
C LEU A 12 -6.89 -18.43 2.70
N ILE A 13 -7.55 -17.42 2.13
CA ILE A 13 -7.36 -16.03 2.52
C ILE A 13 -8.04 -15.88 3.88
N ALA A 14 -7.26 -15.92 4.96
CA ALA A 14 -7.77 -15.59 6.28
C ALA A 14 -8.12 -14.09 6.29
N PRO A 15 -9.29 -13.68 6.80
CA PRO A 15 -9.58 -12.28 7.03
C PRO A 15 -8.64 -11.79 8.13
N VAL A 16 -7.60 -11.06 7.76
CA VAL A 16 -6.89 -10.18 8.69
C VAL A 16 -7.94 -9.20 9.20
N GLY A 17 -8.18 -9.21 10.52
CA GLY A 17 -9.16 -8.32 11.14
C GLY A 17 -8.79 -6.89 10.81
N ALA A 18 -9.57 -6.26 9.92
CA ALA A 18 -9.40 -4.86 9.61
C ALA A 18 -9.69 -4.08 10.90
N ASN A 19 -8.68 -3.39 11.42
CA ASN A 19 -8.94 -2.36 12.41
C ASN A 19 -9.70 -1.26 11.67
N ALA A 20 -10.96 -1.05 12.05
CA ALA A 20 -11.81 -0.06 11.40
C ALA A 20 -11.18 1.32 11.57
N THR A 21 -10.95 2.01 10.45
CA THR A 21 -10.46 3.38 10.41
C THR A 21 -11.11 4.08 9.21
N PRO A 22 -11.45 5.37 9.31
CA PRO A 22 -12.03 6.11 8.19
C PRO A 22 -10.99 6.51 7.14
N LEU A 23 -9.75 6.05 7.32
CA LEU A 23 -8.60 6.37 6.50
C LEU A 23 -8.12 5.12 5.76
N HIS A 24 -7.74 5.32 4.50
CA HIS A 24 -7.20 4.29 3.65
C HIS A 24 -5.85 4.70 3.10
N LEU A 25 -4.84 3.85 3.27
CA LEU A 25 -3.49 4.06 2.74
C LEU A 25 -3.23 3.10 1.58
N GLU A 26 -3.07 3.67 0.40
CA GLU A 26 -2.60 2.96 -0.78
C GLU A 26 -1.12 3.25 -1.02
N TYR A 27 -0.40 2.29 -1.61
CA TYR A 27 0.96 2.50 -2.04
C TYR A 27 1.31 1.80 -3.35
N SER A 28 2.23 2.36 -4.11
CA SER A 28 2.95 1.63 -5.17
C SER A 28 4.42 1.49 -4.78
N VAL A 29 5.04 0.42 -5.24
CA VAL A 29 6.47 0.16 -5.01
C VAL A 29 7.14 -0.31 -6.29
N GLU A 30 8.25 0.34 -6.64
CA GLU A 30 9.03 0.04 -7.84
C GLU A 30 10.51 -0.10 -7.48
N ALA A 31 11.22 -1.01 -8.15
CA ALA A 31 12.66 -1.12 -7.98
C ALA A 31 13.35 0.14 -8.54
N GLN A 32 14.20 0.77 -7.73
CA GLN A 32 14.96 1.96 -8.11
C GLN A 32 16.41 1.83 -7.61
N GLY A 33 17.34 1.59 -8.52
CA GLY A 33 18.77 1.40 -8.18
C GLY A 33 18.97 0.20 -7.26
N ALA A 34 19.52 0.44 -6.06
CA ALA A 34 19.79 -0.60 -5.05
C ALA A 34 18.65 -0.78 -4.03
N GLY A 35 17.51 -0.13 -4.23
CA GLY A 35 16.36 -0.22 -3.32
C GLY A 35 15.05 -0.05 -4.05
N TYR A 36 14.06 0.48 -3.33
CA TYR A 36 12.67 0.54 -3.75
C TYR A 36 12.09 1.93 -3.50
N ALA A 37 11.50 2.50 -4.55
CA ALA A 37 10.76 3.74 -4.49
C ALA A 37 9.31 3.44 -4.10
N TYR A 38 8.83 4.09 -3.06
CA TYR A 38 7.46 4.00 -2.59
C TYR A 38 6.73 5.30 -2.87
N ASN A 39 5.52 5.21 -3.43
CA ASN A 39 4.59 6.33 -3.53
C ASN A 39 3.34 5.98 -2.76
N PHE A 40 2.84 6.91 -1.95
CA PHE A 40 1.70 6.71 -1.07
C PHE A 40 0.57 7.68 -1.40
N LEU A 41 -0.66 7.20 -1.23
CA LEU A 41 -1.87 7.99 -1.24
C LEU A 41 -2.69 7.65 0.00
N LEU A 42 -2.76 8.59 0.94
CA LEU A 42 -3.62 8.47 2.11
C LEU A 42 -4.93 9.21 1.84
N THR A 43 -6.06 8.54 1.95
CA THR A 43 -7.39 9.08 1.66
C THR A 43 -8.30 8.92 2.87
N ALA A 44 -9.06 9.95 3.21
CA ALA A 44 -10.17 9.84 4.15
C ALA A 44 -11.42 9.33 3.43
N ASP A 45 -11.56 8.02 3.25
CA ASP A 45 -12.66 7.43 2.49
C ASP A 45 -13.91 7.14 3.35
N ASN A 46 -13.77 7.21 4.67
CA ASN A 46 -14.80 6.89 5.65
C ASN A 46 -15.41 5.50 5.43
N ASN A 47 -14.59 4.51 5.04
CA ASN A 47 -15.05 3.15 4.75
C ASN A 47 -15.71 2.43 5.94
N ASP A 48 -15.45 2.89 7.16
CA ASP A 48 -16.02 2.37 8.39
C ASP A 48 -17.17 3.22 8.98
N GLY A 49 -17.47 4.36 8.34
CA GLY A 49 -18.52 5.29 8.78
C GLY A 49 -18.21 6.07 10.06
N SER A 50 -16.96 6.06 10.54
CA SER A 50 -16.59 6.68 11.82
C SER A 50 -16.07 8.12 11.73
N LEU A 51 -15.84 8.65 10.52
CA LEU A 51 -15.38 10.03 10.32
C LEU A 51 -16.47 11.05 10.65
N ASN A 52 -16.19 11.93 11.61
CA ASN A 52 -17.00 13.11 11.90
C ASN A 52 -16.32 14.37 11.35
N LEU A 53 -17.12 15.40 11.04
CA LEU A 53 -16.59 16.69 10.64
C LEU A 53 -15.73 17.28 11.76
N GLY A 54 -14.50 17.66 11.44
CA GLY A 54 -13.54 18.22 12.39
C GLY A 54 -12.72 17.16 13.13
N ASP A 55 -12.89 15.87 12.82
CA ASP A 55 -11.97 14.85 13.30
C ASP A 55 -10.57 15.12 12.75
N THR A 56 -9.60 15.02 13.65
CA THR A 56 -8.19 15.25 13.35
C THR A 56 -7.40 13.95 13.42
N PHE A 57 -6.35 13.86 12.61
CA PHE A 57 -5.44 12.73 12.54
C PHE A 57 -4.00 13.24 12.43
N ASP A 58 -3.10 12.67 13.22
CA ASP A 58 -1.69 13.03 13.21
C ASP A 58 -0.83 11.83 13.66
N TRP A 59 0.50 11.98 13.54
CA TRP A 59 1.50 10.98 13.90
C TRP A 59 1.30 9.68 13.10
N PHE A 60 1.44 9.79 11.78
CA PHE A 60 1.28 8.68 10.84
C PHE A 60 2.59 7.89 10.72
N ILE A 61 2.59 6.65 11.16
CA ILE A 61 3.77 5.77 11.18
C ILE A 61 3.67 4.80 10.00
N ILE A 62 4.68 4.79 9.15
CA ILE A 62 4.74 3.99 7.92
C ILE A 62 5.72 2.83 8.13
N GLY A 63 5.32 1.61 7.77
CA GLY A 63 6.09 0.41 8.12
C GLY A 63 6.12 0.22 9.64
N ASP A 64 4.97 0.37 10.29
CA ASP A 64 4.87 0.27 11.75
C ASP A 64 5.12 -1.16 12.23
N ALA A 65 5.73 -1.29 13.41
CA ALA A 65 6.09 -2.56 14.01
C ALA A 65 5.84 -2.56 15.53
N ASN A 66 5.05 -3.55 15.98
CA ASN A 66 4.60 -3.65 17.36
C ASN A 66 5.76 -4.10 18.28
N SER A 67 6.31 -3.16 19.04
CA SER A 67 7.35 -3.43 20.04
C SER A 67 8.59 -4.12 19.45
N THR A 68 8.85 -3.92 18.15
CA THR A 68 10.02 -4.43 17.43
C THR A 68 10.52 -3.37 16.46
N ALA A 69 11.72 -3.56 15.89
CA ALA A 69 12.22 -2.64 14.87
C ALA A 69 11.30 -2.59 13.65
N SER A 70 11.14 -1.39 13.08
CA SER A 70 10.45 -1.18 11.80
C SER A 70 11.19 -1.92 10.67
N PRO A 71 10.48 -2.44 9.64
CA PRO A 71 11.10 -2.86 8.38
C PRO A 71 11.83 -1.73 7.63
N PHE A 72 11.52 -0.47 7.93
CA PHE A 72 12.19 0.70 7.39
C PHE A 72 13.16 1.29 8.42
N SER A 73 14.44 0.97 8.24
CA SER A 73 15.53 1.40 9.11
C SER A 73 15.96 2.86 8.91
N GLU A 74 15.50 3.49 7.83
CA GLU A 74 15.88 4.83 7.41
C GLU A 74 15.28 5.93 8.32
N GLY A 75 14.24 5.61 9.09
CA GLY A 75 13.58 6.58 9.96
C GLY A 75 13.07 7.79 9.17
N ALA A 76 13.40 9.01 9.59
CA ALA A 76 12.92 10.23 8.93
C ALA A 76 13.44 10.38 7.50
N THR A 77 14.62 9.83 7.18
CA THR A 77 15.20 9.91 5.83
C THR A 77 14.56 8.95 4.84
N PHE A 78 13.65 8.08 5.29
CA PHE A 78 12.79 7.30 4.42
C PHE A 78 12.01 8.21 3.47
N PHE A 79 11.48 9.34 3.95
CA PHE A 79 10.64 10.22 3.14
C PHE A 79 11.48 11.02 2.14
N THR A 80 11.19 10.84 0.86
CA THR A 80 11.79 11.58 -0.25
C THR A 80 10.93 12.76 -0.67
N SER A 81 9.64 12.74 -0.36
CA SER A 81 8.74 13.88 -0.43
C SER A 81 7.69 13.80 0.68
N VAL A 82 7.28 14.96 1.19
CA VAL A 82 6.19 15.10 2.16
C VAL A 82 5.21 16.17 1.69
N PRO A 83 3.92 16.11 2.06
CA PRO A 83 2.96 17.12 1.64
C PRO A 83 3.28 18.48 2.28
N SER A 84 2.82 19.57 1.66
CA SER A 84 3.04 20.92 2.21
C SER A 84 2.40 21.06 3.59
N GLY A 85 3.15 21.61 4.55
CA GLY A 85 2.70 21.75 5.94
C GLY A 85 2.89 20.50 6.80
N TRP A 86 3.55 19.47 6.28
CA TRP A 86 3.90 18.25 7.03
C TRP A 86 5.40 18.19 7.30
N LEU A 87 5.78 17.42 8.32
CA LEU A 87 7.16 17.11 8.67
C LEU A 87 7.41 15.60 8.67
N ALA A 88 8.66 15.22 8.38
CA ALA A 88 9.16 13.86 8.53
C ALA A 88 9.93 13.71 9.85
N THR A 89 9.65 12.63 10.58
CA THR A 89 10.31 12.28 11.83
C THR A 89 10.39 10.75 11.97
N SER A 90 10.68 10.26 13.17
CA SER A 90 10.69 8.83 13.49
C SER A 90 10.05 8.59 14.84
N SER A 91 9.42 7.43 14.99
CA SER A 91 8.85 6.96 16.24
C SER A 91 9.62 5.75 16.77
N GLY A 92 9.42 5.46 18.05
CA GLY A 92 9.96 4.27 18.70
C GLY A 92 9.14 3.83 19.92
N GLY A 93 9.38 2.61 20.39
CA GLY A 93 8.70 2.03 21.55
C GLY A 93 7.70 0.96 21.13
N ALA A 94 6.41 1.14 21.45
CA ALA A 94 5.36 0.22 21.03
C ALA A 94 5.05 0.33 19.52
N HIS A 95 5.27 1.52 18.94
CA HIS A 95 5.13 1.80 17.52
C HIS A 95 6.46 2.36 17.00
N ASN A 96 6.93 1.84 15.88
CA ASN A 96 8.28 2.10 15.39
C ASN A 96 8.25 2.28 13.87
N GLY A 97 8.83 3.37 13.39
CA GLY A 97 9.05 3.58 11.96
C GLY A 97 9.17 5.04 11.54
N PRO A 98 9.44 5.28 10.24
CA PRO A 98 9.25 6.58 9.60
C PRO A 98 7.88 7.16 9.95
N THR A 99 7.85 8.41 10.43
CA THR A 99 6.62 9.05 10.91
C THR A 99 6.39 10.39 10.22
N LEU A 100 5.18 10.63 9.72
CA LEU A 100 4.72 11.93 9.27
C LEU A 100 3.93 12.62 10.38
N GLY A 101 4.26 13.88 10.63
CA GLY A 101 3.49 14.77 11.49
C GLY A 101 2.92 15.94 10.70
N PHE A 102 1.73 16.40 11.06
CA PHE A 102 1.15 17.63 10.54
C PHE A 102 1.65 18.84 11.33
N GLY A 103 1.93 19.95 10.65
CA GLY A 103 2.44 21.16 11.28
C GLY A 103 3.94 21.10 11.62
N ALA A 104 4.36 21.99 12.54
CA ALA A 104 5.76 22.09 12.98
C ALA A 104 6.06 21.25 14.23
N ASN A 105 5.03 20.78 14.91
CA ASN A 105 5.10 19.90 16.08
C ASN A 105 3.79 19.11 16.20
N VAL A 106 3.82 18.03 16.97
CA VAL A 106 2.70 17.09 17.16
C VAL A 106 1.67 17.57 18.20
N THR A 107 1.70 18.86 18.51
CA THR A 107 0.78 19.53 19.45
C THR A 107 -0.13 20.54 18.74
N GLU A 108 0.11 20.82 17.45
CA GLU A 108 -0.82 21.55 16.58
C GLU A 108 -2.05 20.69 16.23
N PRO A 109 -3.18 21.28 15.83
CA PRO A 109 -4.32 20.50 15.35
C PRO A 109 -3.89 19.64 14.15
N GLY A 110 -4.13 18.33 14.23
CA GLY A 110 -3.78 17.37 13.19
C GLY A 110 -4.51 17.63 11.87
N TRP A 111 -4.19 16.84 10.84
CA TRP A 111 -4.90 16.89 9.57
C TRP A 111 -6.39 16.59 9.78
N ALA A 112 -7.26 17.50 9.33
CA ALA A 112 -8.69 17.45 9.54
C ALA A 112 -9.44 17.28 8.20
N PRO A 113 -9.43 16.07 7.62
CA PRO A 113 -9.94 15.86 6.27
C PRO A 113 -11.46 15.87 6.17
N SER A 114 -11.95 16.24 4.99
CA SER A 114 -13.28 15.84 4.54
C SER A 114 -13.26 14.46 3.86
N VAL A 115 -14.41 13.79 3.78
CA VAL A 115 -14.52 12.53 3.03
C VAL A 115 -14.09 12.73 1.57
N GLY A 116 -13.20 11.88 1.08
CA GLY A 116 -12.61 11.92 -0.25
C GLY A 116 -11.37 12.81 -0.37
N GLU A 117 -10.96 13.50 0.70
CA GLU A 117 -9.70 14.24 0.72
C GLU A 117 -8.52 13.28 0.81
N SER A 118 -7.45 13.59 0.06
CA SER A 118 -6.24 12.78 0.03
C SER A 118 -4.97 13.61 0.11
N ILE A 119 -3.93 13.01 0.67
CA ILE A 119 -2.56 13.51 0.64
C ILE A 119 -1.64 12.47 -0.01
N SER A 120 -0.60 12.94 -0.69
CA SER A 120 0.40 12.07 -1.30
C SER A 120 1.79 12.39 -0.76
N PHE A 121 2.58 11.35 -0.58
CA PHE A 121 3.97 11.44 -0.13
C PHE A 121 4.76 10.25 -0.69
N SER A 122 6.09 10.33 -0.65
CA SER A 122 6.94 9.27 -1.19
C SER A 122 8.09 8.94 -0.26
N GLY A 123 8.59 7.73 -0.38
CA GLY A 123 9.76 7.28 0.36
C GLY A 123 10.67 6.37 -0.43
N PHE A 124 11.83 6.09 0.13
CA PHE A 124 12.80 5.16 -0.41
C PHE A 124 13.30 4.25 0.71
N SER A 125 13.36 2.96 0.43
CA SER A 125 13.98 1.99 1.34
C SER A 125 14.73 0.91 0.58
N THR A 126 15.72 0.31 1.23
CA THR A 126 16.36 -0.92 0.75
C THR A 126 15.50 -2.16 0.96
N THR A 127 14.46 -2.07 1.79
CA THR A 127 13.53 -3.16 2.08
C THR A 127 12.35 -3.13 1.10
N TYR A 128 11.99 -4.29 0.55
CA TYR A 128 10.76 -4.49 -0.22
C TYR A 128 9.62 -4.99 0.69
N LEU A 129 8.48 -4.31 0.66
CA LEU A 129 7.24 -4.73 1.30
C LEU A 129 6.15 -4.95 0.25
N GLY A 130 5.82 -6.22 0.00
CA GLY A 130 4.71 -6.61 -0.87
C GLY A 130 3.35 -6.46 -0.19
N GLU A 131 2.29 -6.74 -0.94
CA GLU A 131 0.89 -6.67 -0.49
C GLU A 131 0.71 -7.28 0.91
N GLY A 132 -0.01 -6.57 1.79
CA GLY A 132 -0.29 -6.99 3.16
C GLY A 132 0.91 -6.96 4.13
N SER A 133 2.11 -6.63 3.67
CA SER A 133 3.32 -6.59 4.50
C SER A 133 3.64 -5.20 5.06
N LEU A 134 3.09 -4.14 4.46
CA LEU A 134 3.25 -2.77 4.95
C LEU A 134 2.15 -2.45 5.95
N LEU A 135 2.51 -2.38 7.22
CA LEU A 135 1.62 -1.93 8.29
C LEU A 135 1.79 -0.43 8.52
N TRP A 136 0.72 0.24 8.92
CA TRP A 136 0.75 1.65 9.27
C TRP A 136 -0.22 1.96 10.42
N SER A 137 0.02 3.07 11.10
CA SER A 137 -0.81 3.56 12.20
C SER A 137 -0.91 5.08 12.20
N ASN A 138 -1.91 5.64 12.87
CA ASN A 138 -1.93 7.03 13.29
C ASN A 138 -2.29 7.11 14.77
N LEU A 139 -1.48 7.80 15.58
CA LEU A 139 -1.60 7.70 17.05
C LEU A 139 -2.23 8.93 17.70
N VAL A 140 -2.17 10.06 17.01
CA VAL A 140 -2.62 11.37 17.53
C VAL A 140 -3.85 11.82 16.74
N GLY A 141 -4.66 12.65 17.37
CA GLY A 141 -5.93 13.15 16.83
C GLY A 141 -7.15 12.61 17.55
N THR A 142 -8.32 13.09 17.12
CA THR A 142 -9.63 12.85 17.72
C THR A 142 -10.43 11.76 17.01
N GLY A 143 -10.15 11.50 15.73
CA GLY A 143 -10.85 10.49 14.95
C GLY A 143 -10.46 9.05 15.32
N THR A 144 -11.18 8.08 14.77
CA THR A 144 -10.87 6.65 14.91
C THR A 144 -9.51 6.34 14.29
N LYS A 145 -8.64 5.68 15.04
CA LYS A 145 -7.22 5.54 14.70
C LYS A 145 -6.94 4.23 13.99
N ALA A 146 -6.15 4.29 12.92
CA ALA A 146 -5.45 3.13 12.38
C ALA A 146 -4.39 2.67 13.38
N ASN A 147 -4.38 1.37 13.68
CA ASN A 147 -3.41 0.76 14.57
C ASN A 147 -3.00 -0.60 13.99
N PHE A 148 -1.80 -0.65 13.41
CA PHE A 148 -1.24 -1.77 12.65
C PHE A 148 -2.16 -2.23 11.51
N VAL A 149 -2.70 -1.27 10.75
CA VAL A 149 -3.52 -1.55 9.57
C VAL A 149 -2.61 -1.86 8.38
N ALA A 150 -2.96 -2.87 7.59
CA ALA A 150 -2.26 -3.15 6.35
C ALA A 150 -2.60 -2.11 5.28
N ALA A 151 -1.59 -1.53 4.64
CA ALA A 151 -1.76 -0.69 3.46
C ALA A 151 -2.04 -1.54 2.23
N SER A 152 -2.78 -0.98 1.26
CA SER A 152 -3.13 -1.65 0.01
C SER A 152 -2.13 -1.33 -1.08
N LEU A 153 -1.56 -2.37 -1.70
CA LEU A 153 -0.70 -2.21 -2.87
C LEU A 153 -1.59 -1.87 -4.08
N ALA A 154 -1.33 -0.69 -4.66
CA ALA A 154 -2.00 -0.24 -5.86
C ALA A 154 -1.80 -1.26 -6.99
N ALA A 155 -2.90 -1.68 -7.62
CA ALA A 155 -2.85 -2.65 -8.70
C ALA A 155 -2.01 -2.08 -9.86
N VAL A 156 -0.88 -2.71 -10.15
CA VAL A 156 -0.08 -2.37 -11.34
C VAL A 156 -0.95 -2.69 -12.57
N PRO A 157 -1.21 -1.72 -13.47
CA PRO A 157 -1.92 -2.01 -14.71
C PRO A 157 -1.14 -3.05 -15.49
N VAL A 158 -1.71 -4.25 -15.68
CA VAL A 158 -1.06 -5.29 -16.48
C VAL A 158 -0.85 -4.71 -17.89
N PRO A 159 0.38 -4.70 -18.42
CA PRO A 159 0.60 -4.22 -19.78
C PRO A 159 -0.32 -4.98 -20.73
N ALA A 160 -1.06 -4.24 -21.58
CA ALA A 160 -1.99 -4.80 -22.57
C ALA A 160 -1.33 -5.83 -23.54
N ALA A 161 -0.01 -5.98 -23.48
CA ALA A 161 0.75 -7.02 -24.14
C ALA A 161 0.36 -8.45 -23.73
N LEU A 162 -0.10 -8.71 -22.50
CA LEU A 162 -0.47 -10.07 -22.07
C LEU A 162 -1.65 -10.67 -22.88
N PRO A 163 -2.80 -9.97 -23.03
CA PRO A 163 -3.87 -10.44 -23.90
C PRO A 163 -3.45 -10.46 -25.39
N LEU A 164 -2.56 -9.56 -25.83
CA LEU A 164 -2.02 -9.55 -27.20
C LEU A 164 -1.11 -10.74 -27.52
N LEU A 165 -0.34 -11.24 -26.54
CA LEU A 165 0.51 -12.42 -26.72
C LEU A 165 -0.36 -13.68 -26.89
N ILE A 166 -1.44 -13.79 -26.12
CA ILE A 166 -2.40 -14.90 -26.22
C ILE A 166 -3.13 -14.90 -27.57
N THR A 167 -3.52 -13.73 -28.09
CA THR A 167 -4.17 -13.64 -29.41
C THR A 167 -3.21 -13.91 -30.57
N CYS A 168 -1.94 -13.48 -30.48
CA CYS A 168 -0.92 -13.76 -31.49
C CYS A 168 -0.61 -15.26 -31.64
N PHE A 169 -0.47 -16.00 -30.53
CA PHE A 169 -0.26 -17.46 -30.59
C PHE A 169 -1.53 -18.23 -30.98
N GLY A 170 -2.71 -17.76 -30.59
CA GLY A 170 -4.00 -18.34 -30.99
C GLY A 170 -4.32 -18.17 -32.48
N GLY A 171 -3.99 -17.01 -33.07
CA GLY A 171 -4.25 -16.70 -34.47
C GLY A 171 -3.34 -17.43 -35.46
N LEU A 172 -2.05 -17.59 -35.13
CA LEU A 172 -1.09 -18.27 -36.01
C LEU A 172 -1.35 -19.79 -36.12
N GLY A 173 -1.86 -20.42 -35.06
CA GLY A 173 -2.22 -21.84 -35.07
C GLY A 173 -3.40 -22.18 -35.99
N PHE A 174 -4.36 -21.25 -36.16
CA PHE A 174 -5.53 -21.46 -37.01
C PHE A 174 -5.21 -21.29 -38.51
N ILE A 175 -4.28 -20.39 -38.85
CA ILE A 175 -3.86 -20.14 -40.24
C ILE A 175 -3.00 -21.30 -40.78
N ALA A 176 -2.11 -21.87 -39.93
CA ALA A 176 -1.26 -22.99 -40.34
C ALA A 176 -2.03 -24.29 -40.64
N ARG A 177 -3.18 -24.52 -39.97
CA ARG A 177 -4.00 -25.73 -40.16
C ARG A 177 -4.83 -25.71 -41.46
N ARG A 178 -5.15 -24.53 -41.99
CA ARG A 178 -6.01 -24.41 -43.19
C ARG A 178 -5.27 -24.73 -44.50
N LYS A 179 -3.94 -24.62 -44.54
CA LYS A 179 -3.14 -24.92 -45.74
C LYS A 179 -2.78 -26.39 -45.95
N ARG A 180 -3.03 -27.30 -44.99
CA ARG A 180 -2.74 -28.74 -45.14
C ARG A 180 -3.90 -29.59 -45.67
N LYS A 181 -5.05 -28.98 -46.00
CA LYS A 181 -6.22 -29.69 -46.57
C LYS A 181 -6.51 -29.38 -48.05
N ALA A 182 -5.63 -28.63 -48.71
CA ALA A 182 -5.70 -28.34 -50.13
C ALA A 182 -4.41 -28.82 -50.83
N ALA A 183 -4.21 -30.14 -50.84
CA ALA A 183 -3.29 -30.86 -51.70
C ALA A 183 -3.83 -32.29 -51.85
#